data_AF-A0A1Q9VNV7-F1
#
_entry.id   AF-A0A1Q9VNV7-F1
#
_cell.length_a   1.000
_cell.length_b   1.000
_cell.length_c   1.000
_cell.angle_alpha   90.00
_cell.angle_beta   90.00
_cell.angle_gamma   90.00
#
_symmetry.space_group_name_H-M   'P 1'
#
loop_
_entity.id
_entity.type
_entity.pdbx_description
1 polymer ?
#
loop_
_entity_poly.entity_id
_entity_poly.type
_entity_poly.pdbx_seq_one_letter_code
_entity_poly.pdbx_strand_id
1 'polypeptide(L)'
;MRDNRPTYPEGLTGRNRERWAPLYKVALAAGGAWPDYCRDLIDADLADMQADHEDGLTRIPRHVQLLRDIAAVWPDGETFFPTGELLDAVQRRQPGMWGAVSPYGALTPQGMGRMLVKNFGIRSERLTGIRSRGGRGYYLHVFFPSMSSFGIPVHDRKGGVGEPVNAVQPVEPVGNLTGLTASTGLTGSPRPPTEPDEEPDDRTTAAVLAALSHTFGQTIGKIMRTVKDKTGDAATAVPDILDRLTTDGRVTEEDGRYTLREDL
;
A
#
# COMPACT_ATOMS: atom_id res chain seq x y z
N MET A 1 -6.72 -35.58 49.66
CA MET A 1 -5.62 -36.30 48.99
C MET A 1 -4.51 -35.32 48.74
N ARG A 2 -3.29 -35.68 49.14
CA ARG A 2 -2.13 -34.80 49.25
C ARG A 2 -1.64 -34.37 47.87
N ASP A 3 -1.20 -33.12 47.85
CA ASP A 3 -0.53 -32.36 46.79
C ASP A 3 0.49 -33.22 46.01
N ASN A 4 0.07 -33.78 44.87
CA ASN A 4 0.97 -34.44 43.91
C ASN A 4 1.20 -33.46 42.77
N ARG A 5 1.94 -32.39 43.03
CA ARG A 5 2.31 -31.44 41.99
C ARG A 5 3.31 -32.13 41.07
N PRO A 6 2.95 -32.40 39.80
CA PRO A 6 3.86 -33.09 38.91
C PRO A 6 5.10 -32.23 38.66
N THR A 7 6.25 -32.89 38.59
CA THR A 7 7.52 -32.23 38.25
C THR A 7 7.52 -31.96 36.75
N TYR A 8 7.71 -30.69 36.39
CA TYR A 8 7.74 -30.22 35.00
C TYR A 8 9.21 -30.08 34.54
N PRO A 9 9.48 -30.22 33.23
CA PRO A 9 10.80 -29.94 32.67
C PRO A 9 11.23 -28.49 32.93
N GLU A 10 12.53 -28.29 33.06
CA GLU A 10 13.15 -27.00 33.38
C GLU A 10 12.90 -26.00 32.24
N GLY A 11 12.53 -24.76 32.56
CA GLY A 11 12.20 -23.74 31.56
C GLY A 11 10.72 -23.62 31.16
N LEU A 12 9.86 -24.56 31.56
CA LEU A 12 8.42 -24.49 31.28
C LEU A 12 7.72 -23.43 32.16
N THR A 13 7.69 -22.17 31.68
CA THR A 13 7.13 -21.01 32.39
C THR A 13 6.12 -20.22 31.55
N GLY A 14 5.39 -19.31 32.18
CA GLY A 14 4.45 -18.39 31.52
C GLY A 14 3.39 -19.10 30.65
N ARG A 15 3.22 -18.61 29.42
CA ARG A 15 2.24 -19.11 28.45
C ARG A 15 2.49 -20.56 28.02
N ASN A 16 3.76 -20.97 27.96
CA ASN A 16 4.10 -22.35 27.61
C ASN A 16 3.62 -23.30 28.72
N ARG A 17 3.75 -22.90 29.98
CA ARG A 17 3.21 -23.66 31.11
C ARG A 17 1.69 -23.77 31.05
N GLU A 18 0.99 -22.69 30.73
CA GLU A 18 -0.48 -22.70 30.58
C GLU A 18 -0.93 -23.67 29.47
N ARG A 19 -0.18 -23.71 28.36
CA ARG A 19 -0.42 -24.60 27.23
C ARG A 19 -0.15 -26.08 27.55
N TRP A 20 1.01 -26.38 28.14
CA TRP A 20 1.48 -27.76 28.30
C TRP A 20 1.07 -28.42 29.62
N ALA A 21 0.83 -27.66 30.69
CA ALA A 21 0.44 -28.22 31.99
C ALA A 21 -0.83 -29.09 31.96
N PRO A 22 -1.92 -28.75 31.24
CA PRO A 22 -3.08 -29.64 31.15
C PRO A 22 -2.77 -30.94 30.39
N LEU A 23 -2.03 -30.87 29.28
CA LEU A 23 -1.65 -32.03 28.48
C LEU A 23 -0.78 -33.00 29.27
N TYR A 24 0.21 -32.48 29.99
CA TYR A 24 1.09 -33.29 30.82
C TYR A 24 0.35 -33.97 31.99
N LYS A 25 -0.65 -33.30 32.58
CA LYS A 25 -1.50 -33.93 33.62
C LYS A 25 -2.32 -35.10 33.05
N VAL A 26 -2.84 -34.97 31.84
CA VAL A 26 -3.56 -36.05 31.16
C VAL A 26 -2.61 -37.20 30.82
N ALA A 27 -1.39 -36.90 30.35
CA ALA A 27 -0.37 -37.91 30.08
C ALA A 27 0.02 -38.70 31.34
N LEU A 28 0.14 -38.02 32.50
CA LEU A 28 0.38 -38.67 33.79
C LEU A 28 -0.79 -39.54 34.25
N ALA A 29 -2.03 -39.11 34.00
CA ALA A 29 -3.21 -39.91 34.31
C ALA A 29 -3.34 -41.14 33.40
N ALA A 30 -2.91 -41.03 32.14
CA ALA A 30 -2.87 -42.14 31.19
C ALA A 30 -1.75 -43.16 31.52
N GLY A 31 -0.64 -42.69 32.10
CA GLY A 31 0.49 -43.54 32.50
C GLY A 31 1.24 -44.15 31.30
N GLY A 32 2.05 -45.17 31.55
CA GLY A 32 2.88 -45.79 30.52
C GLY A 32 3.96 -44.84 29.97
N ALA A 33 4.16 -44.83 28.66
CA ALA A 33 5.16 -43.98 27.98
C ALA A 33 4.69 -42.55 27.70
N TRP A 34 3.41 -42.23 27.94
CA TRP A 34 2.83 -40.93 27.61
C TRP A 34 3.50 -39.74 28.32
N PRO A 35 3.86 -39.81 29.62
CA PRO A 35 4.57 -38.71 30.28
C PRO A 35 5.92 -38.42 29.64
N ASP A 36 6.65 -39.44 29.21
CA ASP A 36 8.00 -39.28 28.63
C ASP A 36 7.89 -38.64 27.23
N TYR A 37 6.99 -39.13 26.37
CA TYR A 37 6.71 -38.46 25.08
C TYR A 37 6.27 -37.02 25.25
N CYS A 38 5.48 -36.73 26.28
CA CYS A 38 5.01 -35.39 26.54
C CYS A 38 6.16 -34.47 27.01
N ARG A 39 7.17 -34.99 27.73
CA ARG A 39 8.40 -34.24 28.03
C ARG A 39 9.22 -33.98 26.78
N ASP A 40 9.43 -34.99 25.94
CA ASP A 40 10.20 -34.83 24.69
C ASP A 40 9.59 -33.76 23.79
N LEU A 41 8.25 -33.72 23.69
CA LEU A 41 7.53 -32.70 22.93
C LEU A 41 7.66 -31.30 23.54
N ILE A 42 7.66 -31.19 24.87
CA ILE A 42 7.87 -29.91 25.56
C ILE A 42 9.30 -29.42 25.31
N ASP A 43 10.30 -30.29 25.43
CA ASP A 43 11.70 -29.95 25.24
C ASP A 43 11.99 -29.52 23.79
N ALA A 44 11.39 -30.21 22.81
CA ALA A 44 11.46 -29.82 21.41
C ALA A 44 10.83 -28.44 21.15
N ASP A 45 9.63 -28.17 21.69
CA ASP A 45 8.95 -26.87 21.54
C ASP A 45 9.73 -25.73 22.22
N LEU A 46 10.36 -25.98 23.37
CA LEU A 46 11.24 -24.99 24.02
C LEU A 46 12.52 -24.75 23.20
N ALA A 47 13.10 -25.79 22.61
CA ALA A 47 14.26 -25.68 21.74
C ALA A 47 13.93 -24.90 20.46
N ASP A 48 12.79 -25.17 19.82
CA ASP A 48 12.30 -24.45 18.64
C ASP A 48 12.07 -22.96 18.96
N MET A 49 11.46 -22.65 20.10
CA MET A 49 11.26 -21.26 20.53
C MET A 49 12.57 -20.54 20.85
N GLN A 50 13.54 -21.25 21.42
CA GLN A 50 14.87 -20.70 21.68
C GLN A 50 15.63 -20.44 20.37
N ALA A 51 15.56 -21.37 19.42
CA ALA A 51 16.13 -21.21 18.08
C ALA A 51 15.47 -20.03 17.33
N ASP A 52 14.14 -19.91 17.37
CA ASP A 52 13.41 -18.77 16.80
C ASP A 52 13.80 -17.44 17.46
N HIS A 53 14.05 -17.44 18.78
CA HIS A 53 14.48 -16.26 19.51
C HIS A 53 15.94 -15.88 19.17
N GLU A 54 16.84 -16.85 19.06
CA GLU A 54 18.23 -16.65 18.65
C GLU A 54 18.32 -16.19 17.19
N ASP A 55 17.52 -16.78 16.30
CA ASP A 55 17.36 -16.32 14.92
C ASP A 55 16.75 -14.93 14.86
N GLY A 56 15.76 -14.62 15.71
CA GLY A 56 15.15 -13.29 15.83
C GLY A 56 16.10 -12.23 16.39
N LEU A 57 17.02 -12.62 17.28
CA LEU A 57 18.05 -11.74 17.86
C LEU A 57 19.21 -11.49 16.89
N THR A 58 19.54 -12.48 16.06
CA THR A 58 20.63 -12.41 15.07
C THR A 58 20.17 -11.78 13.76
N ARG A 59 18.89 -11.94 13.39
CA ARG A 59 18.35 -11.45 12.12
C ARG A 59 17.80 -10.05 12.27
N ILE A 60 18.46 -9.11 11.56
CA ILE A 60 17.94 -7.75 11.40
C ILE A 60 16.49 -7.82 10.90
N PRO A 61 15.53 -7.18 11.59
CA PRO A 61 14.14 -7.22 11.18
C PRO A 61 13.97 -6.70 9.75
N ARG A 62 13.12 -7.37 8.97
CA ARG A 62 12.94 -7.06 7.54
C ARG A 62 12.63 -5.58 7.28
N HIS A 63 11.85 -4.93 8.15
CA HIS A 63 11.54 -3.49 8.02
C HIS A 63 12.75 -2.58 8.27
N VAL A 64 13.67 -2.97 9.15
CA VAL A 64 14.94 -2.24 9.38
C VAL A 64 15.88 -2.45 8.19
N GLN A 65 15.94 -3.67 7.65
CA GLN A 65 16.71 -3.94 6.44
C GLN A 65 16.18 -3.13 5.24
N LEU A 66 14.86 -2.99 5.11
CA LEU A 66 14.25 -2.12 4.09
C LEU A 66 14.75 -0.67 4.21
N LEU A 67 14.81 -0.11 5.43
CA LEU A 67 15.34 1.26 5.62
C LEU A 67 16.80 1.37 5.19
N ARG A 68 17.64 0.37 5.53
CA ARG A 68 19.05 0.35 5.11
C ARG A 68 19.18 0.30 3.60
N ASP A 69 18.34 -0.49 2.96
CA ASP A 69 18.37 -0.65 1.52
C ASP A 69 17.87 0.60 0.81
N ILE A 70 16.82 1.25 1.32
CA ILE A 70 16.32 2.55 0.84
C ILE A 70 17.42 3.61 0.96
N ALA A 71 18.09 3.72 2.12
CA ALA A 71 19.18 4.68 2.31
C ALA A 71 20.33 4.45 1.32
N ALA A 72 20.64 3.18 1.03
CA ALA A 72 21.75 2.81 0.14
C ALA A 72 21.45 2.99 -1.35
N VAL A 73 20.18 2.93 -1.76
CA VAL A 73 19.78 3.16 -3.16
C VAL A 73 19.37 4.61 -3.43
N TRP A 74 19.30 5.45 -2.41
CA TRP A 74 18.86 6.82 -2.56
C TRP A 74 19.87 7.61 -3.41
N PRO A 75 19.44 8.25 -4.51
CA PRO A 75 20.33 9.01 -5.38
C PRO A 75 20.87 10.27 -4.71
N ASP A 76 22.17 10.53 -4.90
CA ASP A 76 22.85 11.68 -4.33
C ASP A 76 22.23 13.00 -4.83
N GLY A 77 21.85 13.87 -3.89
CA GLY A 77 21.33 15.21 -4.19
C GLY A 77 19.85 15.26 -4.60
N GLU A 78 19.15 14.13 -4.56
CA GLU A 78 17.71 14.07 -4.87
C GLU A 78 16.87 14.07 -3.59
N THR A 79 15.90 14.98 -3.51
CA THR A 79 15.03 15.12 -2.32
C THR A 79 13.77 14.26 -2.40
N PHE A 80 13.41 13.77 -3.58
CA PHE A 80 12.21 13.00 -3.84
C PHE A 80 12.50 11.80 -4.74
N PHE A 81 12.01 10.62 -4.36
CA PHE A 81 12.19 9.39 -5.12
C PHE A 81 10.82 8.75 -5.43
N PRO A 82 10.42 8.61 -6.71
CA PRO A 82 9.21 7.89 -7.10
C PRO A 82 9.15 6.45 -6.58
N THR A 83 7.96 5.99 -6.17
CA THR A 83 7.76 4.67 -5.54
C THR A 83 8.17 3.52 -6.46
N GLY A 84 7.87 3.61 -7.75
CA GLY A 84 8.21 2.57 -8.73
C GLY A 84 9.72 2.44 -8.91
N GLU A 85 10.40 3.57 -9.13
CA GLU A 85 11.85 3.58 -9.34
C GLU A 85 12.61 3.18 -8.06
N LEU A 86 12.13 3.62 -6.89
CA LEU A 86 12.68 3.21 -5.59
C LEU A 86 12.55 1.69 -5.40
N LEU A 87 11.39 1.12 -5.74
CA LEU A 87 11.15 -0.30 -5.61
C LEU A 87 12.09 -1.10 -6.52
N ASP A 88 12.22 -0.69 -7.78
CA ASP A 88 13.11 -1.31 -8.75
C ASP A 88 14.57 -1.23 -8.29
N ALA A 89 14.98 -0.11 -7.69
CA ALA A 89 16.33 0.07 -7.15
C ALA A 89 16.61 -0.86 -5.96
N VAL A 90 15.68 -0.96 -5.01
CA VAL A 90 15.79 -1.88 -3.86
C VAL A 90 15.82 -3.33 -4.31
N GLN A 91 14.96 -3.73 -5.26
CA GLN A 91 14.92 -5.08 -5.80
C GLN A 91 16.22 -5.45 -6.55
N ARG A 92 16.77 -4.53 -7.35
CA ARG A 92 18.04 -4.73 -8.06
C ARG A 92 19.21 -4.89 -7.11
N ARG A 93 19.25 -4.13 -6.02
CA ARG A 93 20.34 -4.20 -5.04
C ARG A 93 20.35 -5.50 -4.24
N GLN A 94 19.16 -5.99 -3.84
CA GLN A 94 19.07 -7.20 -3.03
C GLN A 94 17.92 -8.12 -3.51
N PRO A 95 18.12 -8.82 -4.64
CA PRO A 95 17.09 -9.68 -5.23
C PRO A 95 16.74 -10.87 -4.33
N GLY A 96 17.69 -11.37 -3.54
CA GLY A 96 17.46 -12.46 -2.58
C GLY A 96 16.46 -12.13 -1.47
N MET A 97 16.27 -10.85 -1.14
CA MET A 97 15.37 -10.43 -0.04
C MET A 97 14.09 -9.76 -0.54
N TRP A 98 14.17 -9.04 -1.65
CA TRP A 98 13.06 -8.24 -2.19
C TRP A 98 12.56 -8.70 -3.55
N GLY A 99 13.25 -9.62 -4.22
CA GLY A 99 12.86 -10.18 -5.51
C GLY A 99 11.97 -11.41 -5.38
N ALA A 100 11.62 -11.99 -6.54
CA ALA A 100 10.75 -13.17 -6.63
C ALA A 100 11.34 -14.42 -5.95
N VAL A 101 12.65 -14.49 -5.80
CA VAL A 101 13.38 -15.58 -5.15
C VAL A 101 13.37 -15.49 -3.61
N SER A 102 12.83 -14.41 -3.06
CA SER A 102 12.70 -14.23 -1.61
C SER A 102 11.69 -15.23 -1.03
N PRO A 103 11.92 -15.78 0.18
CA PRO A 103 10.94 -16.62 0.87
C PRO A 103 9.60 -15.92 1.13
N TYR A 104 9.56 -14.58 1.06
CA TYR A 104 8.35 -13.76 1.23
C TYR A 104 7.77 -13.23 -0.09
N GLY A 105 8.31 -13.66 -1.23
CA GLY A 105 7.96 -13.15 -2.55
C GLY A 105 8.50 -11.74 -2.84
N ALA A 106 8.26 -11.28 -4.08
CA ALA A 106 8.70 -9.98 -4.55
C ALA A 106 8.03 -8.84 -3.77
N LEU A 107 8.82 -7.82 -3.41
CA LEU A 107 8.32 -6.64 -2.74
C LEU A 107 7.42 -5.87 -3.72
N THR A 108 6.14 -5.70 -3.37
CA THR A 108 5.19 -4.91 -4.17
C THR A 108 5.12 -3.47 -3.66
N PRO A 109 4.66 -2.49 -4.46
CA PRO A 109 4.47 -1.11 -3.99
C PRO A 109 3.57 -1.03 -2.75
N GLN A 110 2.51 -1.84 -2.72
CA GLN A 110 1.58 -1.92 -1.58
C GLN A 110 2.24 -2.58 -0.36
N GLY A 111 3.04 -3.63 -0.56
CA GLY A 111 3.79 -4.29 0.50
C GLY A 111 4.81 -3.36 1.16
N MET A 112 5.56 -2.61 0.34
CA MET A 112 6.51 -1.59 0.81
C MET A 112 5.79 -0.49 1.60
N GLY A 113 4.72 0.09 1.04
CA GLY A 113 3.94 1.13 1.71
C GLY A 113 3.36 0.66 3.05
N ARG A 114 2.78 -0.55 3.10
CA ARG A 114 2.26 -1.12 4.35
C ARG A 114 3.36 -1.32 5.40
N MET A 115 4.55 -1.75 4.98
CA MET A 115 5.69 -1.97 5.89
C MET A 115 6.21 -0.66 6.48
N LEU A 116 6.31 0.39 5.64
CA LEU A 116 6.74 1.71 6.06
C LEU A 116 5.73 2.39 6.99
N VAL A 117 4.43 2.30 6.69
CA VAL A 117 3.37 2.86 7.53
C VAL A 117 3.30 2.14 8.88
N LYS A 118 3.31 0.80 8.89
CA LYS A 118 3.10 0.01 10.11
C LYS A 118 4.24 0.18 11.13
N ASN A 119 5.49 0.28 10.66
CA ASN A 119 6.65 0.29 11.56
C ASN A 119 7.25 1.70 11.77
N PHE A 120 7.05 2.62 10.83
CA PHE A 120 7.70 3.94 10.86
C PHE A 120 6.72 5.12 10.67
N GLY A 121 5.45 4.87 10.35
CA GLY A 121 4.48 5.93 10.08
C GLY A 121 4.72 6.69 8.76
N ILE A 122 5.62 6.21 7.90
CA ILE A 122 6.01 6.89 6.66
C ILE A 122 4.99 6.60 5.57
N ARG A 123 4.45 7.65 4.94
CA ARG A 123 3.45 7.56 3.85
C ARG A 123 4.02 8.08 2.54
N SER A 124 3.52 7.54 1.42
CA SER A 124 3.85 8.04 0.09
C SER A 124 3.08 9.34 -0.19
N GLU A 125 3.78 10.33 -0.72
CA GLU A 125 3.21 11.62 -1.12
C GLU A 125 3.20 11.77 -2.63
N ARG A 126 2.33 12.64 -3.15
CA ARG A 126 2.35 13.01 -4.57
C ARG A 126 3.29 14.19 -4.74
N LEU A 127 4.14 14.14 -5.75
CA LEU A 127 4.91 15.31 -6.15
C LEU A 127 3.93 16.42 -6.55
N THR A 128 4.09 17.61 -5.98
CA THR A 128 3.31 18.81 -6.31
C THR A 128 4.18 19.77 -7.13
N GLY A 129 3.85 19.99 -8.41
CA GLY A 129 4.56 20.96 -9.26
C GLY A 129 4.48 20.67 -10.77
N ILE A 130 5.01 21.61 -11.58
CA ILE A 130 4.99 21.59 -13.06
C ILE A 130 5.77 20.38 -13.65
N ARG A 131 6.67 19.76 -12.87
CA ARG A 131 7.39 18.54 -13.23
C ARG A 131 6.73 17.25 -12.71
N SER A 132 5.51 17.32 -12.17
CA SER A 132 4.80 16.15 -11.66
C SER A 132 4.36 15.23 -12.77
N ARG A 133 5.22 14.26 -13.09
CA ARG A 133 4.88 13.06 -13.85
C ARG A 133 4.01 12.13 -12.98
N GLY A 134 2.87 12.62 -12.46
CA GLY A 134 1.74 11.90 -11.83
C GLY A 134 2.00 10.88 -10.70
N GLY A 135 3.25 10.57 -10.38
CA GLY A 135 3.64 9.45 -9.55
C GLY A 135 3.63 9.77 -8.05
N ARG A 136 3.28 8.76 -7.25
CA ARG A 136 3.53 8.78 -5.80
C ARG A 136 4.97 8.41 -5.51
N GLY A 137 5.58 9.05 -4.52
CA GLY A 137 6.95 8.78 -4.09
C GLY A 137 7.15 9.14 -2.63
N TYR A 138 8.40 9.21 -2.23
CA TYR A 138 8.78 9.55 -0.86
C TYR A 138 9.81 10.67 -0.90
N TYR A 139 9.75 11.56 0.09
CA TYR A 139 10.79 12.53 0.32
C TYR A 139 11.90 11.95 1.18
N LEU A 140 13.14 12.40 0.99
CA LEU A 140 14.25 11.92 1.82
C LEU A 140 14.06 12.29 3.29
N HIS A 141 13.53 13.48 3.56
CA HIS A 141 13.39 13.99 4.92
C HIS A 141 12.44 13.17 5.80
N VAL A 142 11.44 12.50 5.23
CA VAL A 142 10.50 11.67 6.02
C VAL A 142 11.18 10.42 6.57
N PHE A 143 12.32 10.01 6.01
CA PHE A 143 13.10 8.88 6.50
C PHE A 143 14.11 9.24 7.58
N PHE A 144 14.53 10.51 7.69
CA PHE A 144 15.59 10.91 8.64
C PHE A 144 15.32 10.49 10.09
N PRO A 145 14.12 10.71 10.68
CA PRO A 145 13.88 10.32 12.08
C PRO A 145 14.07 8.82 12.30
N SER A 146 13.61 8.02 11.33
CA SER A 146 13.71 6.56 11.40
C SER A 146 15.14 6.09 11.15
N MET A 147 15.81 6.59 10.12
CA MET A 147 17.19 6.21 9.78
C MET A 147 18.19 6.58 10.87
N SER A 148 18.07 7.78 11.46
CA SER A 148 18.89 8.22 12.59
C SER A 148 18.71 7.33 13.83
N SER A 149 17.48 6.88 14.10
CA SER A 149 17.21 5.98 15.24
C SER A 149 17.90 4.62 15.12
N PHE A 150 18.17 4.15 13.89
CA PHE A 150 18.87 2.89 13.62
C PHE A 150 20.36 3.08 13.25
N GLY A 151 20.90 4.30 13.38
CA GLY A 151 22.30 4.60 13.05
C GLY A 151 22.63 4.42 11.56
N ILE A 152 21.65 4.58 10.68
CA ILE A 152 21.83 4.44 9.23
C ILE A 152 22.30 5.79 8.68
N PRO A 153 23.51 5.87 8.09
CA PRO A 153 24.00 7.12 7.53
C PRO A 153 23.19 7.48 6.28
N VAL A 154 22.64 8.69 6.27
CA VAL A 154 21.99 9.25 5.09
C VAL A 154 22.92 10.29 4.49
N HIS A 155 23.35 10.07 3.25
CA HIS A 155 24.22 11.02 2.54
C HIS A 155 23.39 12.22 2.08
N ASP A 156 23.18 13.18 2.98
CA ASP A 156 22.82 14.53 2.57
C ASP A 156 24.10 15.25 2.10
N ARG A 157 24.43 15.09 0.82
CA ARG A 157 25.52 15.84 0.18
C ARG A 157 24.94 16.92 -0.73
N LYS A 158 24.21 17.89 -0.16
CA LYS A 158 24.43 19.34 -0.44
C LYS A 158 23.61 20.26 0.47
N GLY A 159 24.36 20.83 1.42
CA GLY A 159 24.20 22.11 2.11
C GLY A 159 23.03 23.03 1.74
N GLY A 160 22.23 23.31 2.76
CA GLY A 160 21.39 24.49 2.89
C GLY A 160 20.96 24.62 4.34
N VAL A 161 21.66 25.48 5.10
CA VAL A 161 21.26 25.89 6.46
C VAL A 161 19.79 26.35 6.42
N GLY A 162 18.96 25.70 7.22
CA GLY A 162 17.58 26.05 7.47
C GLY A 162 17.20 25.57 8.86
N GLU A 163 17.45 26.43 9.84
CA GLU A 163 17.06 26.32 11.25
C GLU A 163 15.56 26.01 11.41
N PRO A 164 15.11 25.33 12.49
CA PRO A 164 13.76 24.79 12.58
C PRO A 164 12.74 25.91 12.81
N VAL A 165 11.93 26.21 11.79
CA VAL A 165 10.76 27.07 11.97
C VAL A 165 9.59 26.25 12.52
N ASN A 166 9.45 26.46 13.83
CA ASN A 166 8.25 26.38 14.65
C ASN A 166 6.90 26.52 13.91
N ALA A 167 5.92 25.82 14.48
CA ALA A 167 4.48 25.87 14.26
C ALA A 167 3.92 27.18 13.71
N VAL A 168 3.10 27.09 12.66
CA VAL A 168 2.08 28.10 12.34
C VAL A 168 0.74 27.40 12.07
N GLN A 169 -0.27 27.86 12.81
CA GLN A 169 -1.67 27.45 12.79
C GLN A 169 -2.38 27.79 11.46
N PRO A 170 -3.55 27.21 11.16
CA PRO A 170 -4.28 27.47 9.92
C PRO A 170 -4.99 28.83 9.99
N VAL A 171 -4.73 29.69 9.02
CA VAL A 171 -5.50 30.92 8.77
C VAL A 171 -6.44 30.69 7.57
N GLU A 172 -7.71 30.95 7.80
CA GLU A 172 -8.80 30.89 6.82
C GLU A 172 -8.71 31.99 5.75
N PRO A 173 -9.24 31.79 4.53
CA PRO A 173 -9.44 32.88 3.58
C PRO A 173 -10.90 33.37 3.58
N VAL A 174 -11.09 34.64 3.95
CA VAL A 174 -12.33 35.41 3.74
C VAL A 174 -12.23 36.21 2.44
N GLY A 175 -13.21 36.01 1.56
CA GLY A 175 -14.03 37.05 0.93
C GLY A 175 -13.40 38.11 0.01
N ASN A 176 -13.72 37.94 -1.28
CA ASN A 176 -14.23 38.93 -2.26
C ASN A 176 -13.56 40.32 -2.42
N LEU A 177 -13.37 40.74 -3.67
CA LEU A 177 -14.08 41.90 -4.24
C LEU A 177 -13.91 42.02 -5.78
N THR A 178 -15.06 42.34 -6.36
CA THR A 178 -15.46 42.75 -7.71
C THR A 178 -14.62 43.82 -8.43
N GLY A 179 -14.66 43.79 -9.76
CA GLY A 179 -14.40 44.95 -10.64
C GLY A 179 -14.56 44.64 -12.14
N LEU A 180 -15.71 45.01 -12.73
CA LEU A 180 -15.98 45.02 -14.18
C LEU A 180 -15.30 46.25 -14.87
N THR A 181 -14.89 46.13 -16.14
CA THR A 181 -15.56 46.73 -17.34
C THR A 181 -14.62 46.82 -18.58
N ALA A 182 -15.16 46.39 -19.74
CA ALA A 182 -15.04 46.90 -21.13
C ALA A 182 -13.65 47.08 -21.80
N SER A 183 -13.42 46.93 -23.12
CA SER A 183 -14.13 46.35 -24.27
C SER A 183 -13.16 46.31 -25.48
N THR A 184 -13.41 45.39 -26.41
CA THR A 184 -13.21 45.47 -27.89
C THR A 184 -11.80 45.51 -28.51
N GLY A 185 -11.53 44.50 -29.36
CA GLY A 185 -10.49 44.53 -30.40
C GLY A 185 -10.37 43.20 -31.17
N LEU A 186 -11.27 42.97 -32.13
CA LEU A 186 -11.29 41.85 -33.08
C LEU A 186 -10.17 41.98 -34.14
N THR A 187 -9.49 40.88 -34.48
CA THR A 187 -9.44 40.24 -35.83
C THR A 187 -8.19 39.35 -35.99
N GLY A 188 -8.36 38.18 -36.63
CA GLY A 188 -7.26 37.42 -37.24
C GLY A 188 -7.14 35.92 -36.93
N SER A 189 -8.10 35.12 -37.43
CA SER A 189 -8.04 33.65 -37.67
C SER A 189 -6.75 33.16 -38.41
N PRO A 190 -6.44 31.84 -38.54
CA PRO A 190 -7.34 30.68 -38.42
C PRO A 190 -6.82 29.46 -37.61
N ARG A 191 -7.78 28.79 -36.97
CA ARG A 191 -7.69 27.46 -36.35
C ARG A 191 -7.83 26.38 -37.45
N PRO A 192 -6.99 25.33 -37.48
CA PRO A 192 -7.16 24.22 -38.41
C PRO A 192 -8.41 23.38 -38.07
N PRO A 193 -8.93 22.62 -39.05
CA PRO A 193 -10.31 22.19 -39.12
C PRO A 193 -10.64 21.02 -38.19
N THR A 194 -11.90 21.04 -37.78
CA THR A 194 -12.69 20.01 -37.13
C THR A 194 -12.52 18.65 -37.80
N GLU A 195 -12.00 17.68 -37.05
CA GLU A 195 -12.21 16.25 -37.34
C GLU A 195 -13.45 15.77 -36.59
N PRO A 196 -14.21 14.83 -37.19
CA PRO A 196 -15.64 14.63 -36.93
C PRO A 196 -15.93 13.86 -35.64
N ASP A 197 -17.14 14.06 -35.13
CA ASP A 197 -17.80 13.22 -34.13
C ASP A 197 -17.63 11.73 -34.47
N GLU A 198 -16.68 11.05 -33.83
CA GLU A 198 -16.74 9.60 -33.70
C GLU A 198 -17.88 9.28 -32.73
N GLU A 199 -19.04 8.97 -33.31
CA GLU A 199 -20.13 8.31 -32.60
C GLU A 199 -19.52 7.13 -31.83
N PRO A 200 -19.62 7.08 -30.48
CA PRO A 200 -19.06 5.98 -29.73
C PRO A 200 -19.75 4.70 -30.18
N ASP A 201 -19.00 3.85 -30.90
CA ASP A 201 -19.43 2.58 -31.47
C ASP A 201 -20.53 1.94 -30.60
N ASP A 202 -21.70 1.67 -31.18
CA ASP A 202 -22.83 1.00 -30.51
C ASP A 202 -22.40 -0.25 -29.73
N ARG A 203 -21.31 -0.88 -30.18
CA ARG A 203 -20.64 -2.02 -29.55
C ARG A 203 -20.02 -1.69 -28.18
N THR A 204 -19.44 -0.51 -28.02
CA THR A 204 -18.85 -0.03 -26.75
C THR A 204 -19.97 0.35 -25.78
N THR A 205 -21.01 1.03 -26.26
CA THR A 205 -22.21 1.35 -25.46
C THR A 205 -22.91 0.08 -24.97
N ALA A 206 -23.09 -0.92 -25.83
CA ALA A 206 -23.61 -2.23 -25.46
C ALA A 206 -22.72 -2.97 -24.45
N ALA A 207 -21.39 -2.87 -24.59
CA ALA A 207 -20.46 -3.48 -23.66
C ALA A 207 -20.49 -2.82 -22.26
N VAL A 208 -20.68 -1.51 -22.19
CA VAL A 208 -20.86 -0.76 -20.93
C VAL A 208 -22.16 -1.17 -20.25
N LEU A 209 -23.28 -1.21 -20.98
CA LEU A 209 -24.56 -1.67 -20.44
C LEU A 209 -24.51 -3.12 -19.96
N ALA A 210 -23.84 -4.01 -20.70
CA ALA A 210 -23.64 -5.40 -20.30
C ALA A 210 -22.65 -5.59 -19.14
N ALA A 211 -21.79 -4.60 -18.88
CA ALA A 211 -20.86 -4.60 -17.75
C ALA A 211 -21.53 -4.07 -16.47
N LEU A 212 -22.58 -3.25 -16.59
CA LEU A 212 -23.37 -2.76 -15.47
C LEU A 212 -24.27 -3.86 -14.91
N SER A 213 -24.44 -3.86 -13.59
CA SER A 213 -25.36 -4.79 -12.90
C SER A 213 -26.57 -4.01 -12.42
N HIS A 214 -27.75 -4.61 -12.56
CA HIS A 214 -29.01 -4.09 -12.00
C HIS A 214 -29.01 -4.12 -10.46
N THR A 215 -28.27 -5.05 -9.86
CA THR A 215 -28.39 -5.38 -8.43
C THR A 215 -27.31 -4.75 -7.56
N PHE A 216 -26.13 -4.46 -8.13
CA PHE A 216 -24.99 -3.94 -7.37
C PHE A 216 -24.25 -2.85 -8.12
N GLY A 217 -24.05 -1.71 -7.47
CA GLY A 217 -23.30 -0.58 -8.02
C GLY A 217 -21.86 -0.95 -8.32
N GLN A 218 -21.42 -0.68 -9.54
CA GLN A 218 -20.07 -0.96 -9.99
C GLN A 218 -19.22 0.31 -10.06
N THR A 219 -17.97 0.19 -9.64
CA THR A 219 -17.02 1.29 -9.77
C THR A 219 -16.58 1.44 -11.22
N ILE A 220 -16.31 2.68 -11.65
CA ILE A 220 -15.86 2.99 -13.01
C ILE A 220 -14.66 2.13 -13.45
N GLY A 221 -13.70 1.89 -12.56
CA GLY A 221 -12.54 1.06 -12.85
C GLY A 221 -12.86 -0.43 -13.12
N LYS A 222 -13.94 -0.96 -12.53
CA LYS A 222 -14.40 -2.33 -12.80
C LYS A 222 -15.12 -2.40 -14.15
N ILE A 223 -15.91 -1.38 -14.48
CA ILE A 223 -16.59 -1.25 -15.78
C ILE A 223 -15.55 -1.10 -16.89
N MET A 224 -14.58 -0.19 -16.74
CA MET A 224 -13.49 0.01 -17.71
C MET A 224 -12.68 -1.27 -17.96
N ARG A 225 -12.37 -2.05 -16.90
CA ARG A 225 -11.67 -3.34 -17.07
C ARG A 225 -12.51 -4.33 -17.88
N THR A 226 -13.79 -4.44 -17.56
CA THR A 226 -14.72 -5.37 -18.24
C THR A 226 -14.96 -4.98 -19.71
N VAL A 227 -15.01 -3.67 -20.00
CA VAL A 227 -15.15 -3.14 -21.36
C VAL A 227 -13.84 -3.29 -22.13
N LYS A 228 -12.68 -3.09 -21.48
CA LYS A 228 -11.36 -3.34 -22.08
C LYS A 228 -11.20 -4.81 -22.50
N ASP A 229 -11.64 -5.74 -21.66
CA ASP A 229 -11.56 -7.18 -21.95
C ASP A 229 -12.47 -7.59 -23.13
N LYS A 230 -13.56 -6.86 -23.39
CA LYS A 230 -14.53 -7.16 -24.46
C LYS A 230 -14.30 -6.39 -25.77
N THR A 231 -13.81 -5.16 -25.70
CA THR A 231 -13.73 -4.21 -26.83
C THR A 231 -12.30 -3.76 -27.12
N GLY A 232 -11.31 -4.15 -26.29
CA GLY A 232 -9.89 -3.85 -26.51
C GLY A 232 -9.53 -2.42 -26.10
N ASP A 233 -9.56 -1.47 -27.03
CA ASP A 233 -9.02 -0.12 -26.84
C ASP A 233 -10.06 0.96 -26.53
N ALA A 234 -11.35 0.62 -26.61
CA ALA A 234 -12.46 1.55 -26.35
C ALA A 234 -12.70 1.87 -24.86
N ALA A 235 -11.78 1.49 -23.96
CA ALA A 235 -11.90 1.73 -22.53
C ALA A 235 -11.78 3.23 -22.15
N THR A 236 -11.18 4.04 -23.02
CA THR A 236 -11.00 5.49 -22.83
C THR A 236 -12.30 6.27 -22.99
N ALA A 237 -13.27 5.75 -23.75
CA ALA A 237 -14.58 6.38 -23.97
C ALA A 237 -15.63 6.03 -22.89
N VAL A 238 -15.30 5.11 -21.96
CA VAL A 238 -16.23 4.65 -20.91
C VAL A 238 -16.72 5.76 -19.98
N PRO A 239 -15.90 6.74 -19.54
CA PRO A 239 -16.38 7.86 -18.73
C PRO A 239 -17.41 8.71 -19.46
N ASP A 240 -17.16 9.05 -20.73
CA ASP A 240 -18.05 9.88 -21.54
C ASP A 240 -19.38 9.17 -21.83
N ILE A 241 -19.33 7.84 -22.05
CA ILE A 241 -20.52 7.01 -22.24
C ILE A 241 -21.34 6.91 -20.94
N LEU A 242 -20.71 6.80 -19.77
CA LEU A 242 -21.42 6.77 -18.48
C LEU A 242 -22.08 8.12 -18.17
N ASP A 243 -21.43 9.23 -18.50
CA ASP A 243 -22.00 10.58 -18.34
C ASP A 243 -23.22 10.78 -19.25
N ARG A 244 -23.14 10.32 -20.50
CA ARG A 244 -24.28 10.30 -21.43
C ARG A 244 -25.42 9.41 -20.94
N LEU A 245 -25.13 8.18 -20.48
CA LEU A 245 -26.16 7.26 -19.97
C LEU A 245 -26.80 7.73 -18.66
N THR A 246 -26.07 8.52 -17.86
CA THR A 246 -26.60 9.18 -16.66
C THR A 246 -27.52 10.34 -17.05
N THR A 247 -27.13 11.12 -18.07
CA THR A 247 -27.95 12.19 -18.66
C THR A 247 -29.25 11.64 -19.28
N ASP A 248 -29.17 10.48 -19.93
CA ASP A 248 -30.32 9.78 -20.51
C ASP A 248 -31.18 9.05 -19.44
N GLY A 249 -30.79 9.11 -18.16
CA GLY A 249 -31.53 8.52 -17.04
C GLY A 249 -31.51 7.00 -16.98
N ARG A 250 -30.66 6.34 -17.78
CA ARG A 250 -30.54 4.87 -17.86
C ARG A 250 -29.63 4.30 -16.77
N VAL A 251 -28.75 5.13 -16.22
CA VAL A 251 -27.77 4.78 -15.18
C VAL A 251 -27.87 5.78 -14.05
N THR A 252 -27.79 5.30 -12.81
CA THR A 252 -27.71 6.15 -11.62
C THR A 252 -26.31 6.07 -11.04
N GLU A 253 -25.72 7.22 -10.72
CA GLU A 253 -24.48 7.31 -9.96
C GLU A 253 -24.78 7.60 -8.48
N GLU A 254 -24.37 6.71 -7.59
CA GLU A 254 -24.46 6.88 -6.14
C GLU A 254 -23.08 6.59 -5.52
N ASP A 255 -22.50 7.58 -4.82
CA ASP A 255 -21.18 7.47 -4.17
C ASP A 255 -20.05 6.95 -5.08
N GLY A 256 -20.03 7.37 -6.35
CA GLY A 256 -19.03 6.94 -7.34
C GLY A 256 -19.20 5.49 -7.82
N ARG A 257 -20.41 4.94 -7.66
CA ARG A 257 -20.83 3.63 -8.20
C ARG A 257 -21.99 3.82 -9.16
N TYR A 258 -21.90 3.13 -10.29
CA TYR A 258 -22.91 3.17 -11.35
C TYR A 258 -23.79 1.92 -11.26
N THR A 259 -25.10 2.11 -11.21
CA THR A 259 -26.13 1.06 -11.29
C THR A 259 -27.01 1.28 -12.51
N LEU A 260 -27.48 0.18 -13.11
CA LEU A 260 -28.49 0.29 -14.17
C LEU A 260 -29.87 0.53 -13.52
N ARG A 261 -30.63 1.49 -14.05
CA ARG A 261 -32.00 1.75 -13.59
C ARG A 261 -32.95 0.71 -14.20
N GLU A 262 -33.84 0.11 -13.40
CA GLU A 262 -34.73 -1.00 -13.82
C GLU A 262 -35.95 -0.58 -14.66
N ASP A 263 -36.09 0.69 -15.05
CA ASP A 263 -37.25 1.18 -15.82
C ASP A 263 -37.05 1.12 -17.36
N LEU A 264 -36.58 -0.01 -17.89
CA LEU A 264 -36.54 -0.33 -19.33
C LEU A 264 -36.83 -1.82 -19.59
#